data_AF-A0A1P8B4N7-F1
#
_entry.id   AF-A0A1P8B4N7-F1
#
_cell.length_a   1.000
_cell.length_b   1.000
_cell.length_c   1.000
_cell.angle_alpha   90.00
_cell.angle_beta   90.00
_cell.angle_gamma   90.00
#
_symmetry.space_group_name_H-M   'P 1'
#
loop_
_entity.id
_entity.type
_entity.pdbx_description
1 polymer ?
#
loop_
_entity_poly.entity_id
_entity_poly.type
_entity_poly.pdbx_seq_one_letter_code
_entity_poly.pdbx_strand_id
1 'polypeptide(L)'
;MIGTPWFDGVEGVTQCPILPGEVFIYQFVVDRPGTYMYHSHYGMQRESGLIGMIQVSPPATEPEPFTYDYDRNFLLTDWYHKSMSEKATGLASIPFKWVGEPQSLMIQGRGRFNCSNNLTTPPSLVSGVCNVSNADCSRFILTVIPGKTYRLRIGSLTALSALSFQIEGHNLTVVEADGHYVEPFTVKNLFVYSGETYSVLLKADQNPRRNYWITSSIVSRPATTPPATAVLNYYPNHPRRRPPTSESSNIVPEWNDTRSRLAQSLAIKARRGFIHALPENSDKVIVLLNTQNEVNGYRRWSVNNVSYHHPKTPYLIALKQNLTNAFDWRFTAPENYDSRNYDIFAKPLNANATTSDGIYRLRFNSTVDVILQNANTMNANNSETHPWHLHGHDFWVLGYGEGKFNESEDPKRYNRVDPIKKNTVAVQPFGWTALRFRADNPGVWSFHCHIESHFFMGMGIVFESGIDKVSSLPSSIMGCGQTKR
;
A
#
# COMPACT_ATOMS: atom_id res chain seq x y z
N MET A 1 11.30 -5.21 -10.21
CA MET A 1 12.59 -5.95 -10.24
C MET A 1 12.70 -6.78 -11.51
N ILE A 2 13.06 -6.18 -12.65
CA ILE A 2 13.14 -6.90 -13.94
C ILE A 2 14.50 -7.61 -14.04
N GLY A 3 14.49 -8.91 -14.29
CA GLY A 3 15.71 -9.71 -14.49
C GLY A 3 16.52 -10.03 -13.23
N THR A 4 16.15 -9.48 -12.07
CA THR A 4 16.86 -9.68 -10.80
C THR A 4 15.89 -10.03 -9.64
N PRO A 5 15.10 -11.10 -9.73
CA PRO A 5 14.10 -11.46 -8.71
C PRO A 5 14.70 -11.71 -7.32
N TRP A 6 15.95 -12.14 -7.23
CA TRP A 6 16.65 -12.36 -5.96
C TRP A 6 16.95 -11.06 -5.16
N PHE A 7 16.71 -9.89 -5.75
CA PHE A 7 16.87 -8.59 -5.09
C PHE A 7 15.54 -7.92 -4.72
N ASP A 8 14.42 -8.65 -4.76
CA ASP A 8 13.12 -8.15 -4.33
C ASP A 8 13.04 -7.90 -2.81
N GLY A 9 13.87 -8.56 -2.01
CA GLY A 9 14.02 -8.27 -0.59
C GLY A 9 12.97 -8.91 0.33
N VAL A 10 12.20 -9.90 -0.13
CA VAL A 10 11.11 -10.52 0.66
C VAL A 10 11.58 -11.82 1.33
N GLU A 11 11.40 -11.90 2.64
CA GLU A 11 11.82 -13.06 3.43
C GLU A 11 11.01 -14.31 3.10
N GLY A 12 11.67 -15.47 3.04
CA GLY A 12 10.98 -16.73 2.69
C GLY A 12 10.45 -16.78 1.24
N VAL A 13 10.61 -15.72 0.45
CA VAL A 13 10.19 -15.67 -0.95
C VAL A 13 11.39 -15.61 -1.87
N THR A 14 12.15 -14.50 -1.85
CA THR A 14 13.23 -14.28 -2.81
C THR A 14 14.61 -14.53 -2.23
N GLN A 15 14.80 -14.35 -0.92
CA GLN A 15 16.10 -14.48 -0.27
C GLN A 15 16.00 -14.86 1.21
N CYS A 16 17.10 -15.36 1.75
CA CYS A 16 17.32 -15.45 3.19
C CYS A 16 17.48 -14.04 3.80
N PRO A 17 17.09 -13.86 5.07
CA PRO A 17 17.31 -12.60 5.77
C PRO A 17 18.80 -12.32 5.94
N ILE A 18 19.18 -11.05 5.85
CA ILE A 18 20.55 -10.58 6.10
C ILE A 18 20.79 -10.62 7.60
N LEU A 19 21.81 -11.37 8.06
CA LEU A 19 22.07 -11.55 9.49
C LEU A 19 22.89 -10.38 10.07
N PRO A 20 22.83 -10.16 11.40
CA PRO A 20 23.64 -9.12 12.05
C PRO A 20 25.13 -9.27 11.73
N GLY A 21 25.74 -8.19 11.25
CA GLY A 21 27.15 -8.14 10.86
C GLY A 21 27.45 -8.51 9.41
N GLU A 22 26.45 -8.99 8.65
CA GLU A 22 26.62 -9.29 7.23
C GLU A 22 26.45 -8.04 6.35
N VAL A 23 27.00 -8.10 5.14
CA VAL A 23 26.83 -7.10 4.09
C VAL A 23 26.17 -7.75 2.89
N PHE A 24 25.10 -7.14 2.40
CA PHE A 24 24.40 -7.56 1.21
C PHE A 24 24.21 -6.37 0.28
N ILE A 25 24.45 -6.57 -1.03
CA ILE A 25 24.35 -5.51 -2.04
C ILE A 25 23.16 -5.83 -2.95
N TYR A 26 22.15 -4.97 -2.93
CA TYR A 26 21.05 -4.99 -3.88
C TYR A 26 21.46 -4.29 -5.18
N GLN A 27 21.32 -4.96 -6.33
CA GLN A 27 21.63 -4.39 -7.65
C GLN A 27 20.49 -4.66 -8.63
N PHE A 28 19.71 -3.62 -8.96
CA PHE A 28 18.54 -3.77 -9.82
C PHE A 28 18.42 -2.60 -10.80
N VAL A 29 17.64 -2.81 -11.85
CA VAL A 29 17.31 -1.79 -12.83
C VAL A 29 16.06 -1.04 -12.38
N VAL A 30 16.15 0.29 -12.36
CA VAL A 30 14.97 1.18 -12.35
C VAL A 30 14.57 1.42 -13.79
N ASP A 31 13.41 0.89 -14.19
CA ASP A 31 13.00 0.77 -15.59
C ASP A 31 12.24 2.01 -16.10
N ARG A 32 11.68 2.82 -15.20
CA ARG A 32 10.88 4.00 -15.55
C ARG A 32 10.97 5.12 -14.50
N PRO A 33 10.83 6.39 -14.92
CA PRO A 33 10.71 7.51 -13.99
C PRO A 33 9.45 7.40 -13.14
N GLY A 34 9.45 8.07 -12.00
CA GLY A 34 8.32 8.06 -11.09
C GLY A 34 8.71 8.22 -9.63
N THR A 35 7.70 8.05 -8.80
CA THR A 35 7.79 8.08 -7.34
C THR A 35 7.70 6.67 -6.81
N TYR A 36 8.72 6.24 -6.08
CA TYR A 36 8.81 4.90 -5.52
C TYR A 36 9.20 4.97 -4.05
N MET A 37 9.22 3.82 -3.40
CA MET A 37 9.51 3.68 -1.98
C MET A 37 10.34 2.43 -1.74
N TYR A 38 11.06 2.40 -0.62
CA TYR A 38 11.61 1.16 -0.06
C TYR A 38 11.11 1.00 1.37
N HIS A 39 10.96 -0.25 1.81
CA HIS A 39 10.69 -0.59 3.19
C HIS A 39 11.23 -1.98 3.52
N SER A 40 11.45 -2.26 4.80
CA SER A 40 11.74 -3.63 5.23
C SER A 40 10.59 -4.56 4.90
N HIS A 41 10.91 -5.77 4.48
CA HIS A 41 9.97 -6.86 4.22
C HIS A 41 10.47 -8.08 5.01
N TYR A 42 10.50 -7.92 6.33
CA TYR A 42 10.83 -8.97 7.29
C TYR A 42 9.98 -8.80 8.53
N GLY A 43 9.09 -9.76 8.78
CA GLY A 43 8.17 -9.72 9.92
C GLY A 43 7.31 -8.46 9.89
N MET A 44 7.42 -7.62 10.94
CA MET A 44 6.72 -6.33 11.01
C MET A 44 7.69 -5.15 11.03
N GLN A 45 8.93 -5.30 10.55
CA GLN A 45 10.01 -4.35 10.77
C GLN A 45 9.77 -2.95 10.18
N ARG A 46 9.04 -2.82 9.06
CA ARG A 46 8.84 -1.49 8.45
C ARG A 46 8.12 -0.52 9.38
N GLU A 47 7.23 -1.02 10.24
CA GLU A 47 6.50 -0.19 11.20
C GLU A 47 7.41 0.37 12.30
N SER A 48 8.63 -0.17 12.44
CA SER A 48 9.68 0.34 13.32
C SER A 48 10.55 1.42 12.65
N GLY A 49 10.21 1.83 11.41
CA GLY A 49 10.82 2.99 10.75
C GLY A 49 11.87 2.67 9.67
N LEU A 50 12.06 1.39 9.29
CA LEU A 50 12.96 1.03 8.18
C LEU A 50 12.25 1.23 6.83
N ILE A 51 12.19 2.49 6.39
CA ILE A 51 11.41 2.96 5.24
C ILE A 51 12.08 4.17 4.55
N GLY A 52 11.69 4.46 3.31
CA GLY A 52 12.08 5.69 2.61
C GLY A 52 11.49 5.84 1.21
N MET A 53 11.77 6.97 0.57
CA MET A 53 11.34 7.29 -0.78
C MET A 53 12.49 7.09 -1.78
N ILE A 54 12.17 6.61 -2.98
CA ILE A 54 13.07 6.54 -4.13
C ILE A 54 12.46 7.41 -5.22
N GLN A 55 13.21 8.41 -5.68
CA GLN A 55 12.82 9.24 -6.81
C GLN A 55 13.62 8.81 -8.04
N VAL A 56 12.92 8.44 -9.12
CA VAL A 56 13.54 8.17 -10.41
C VAL A 56 13.15 9.30 -11.35
N SER A 57 14.13 10.11 -11.75
CA SER A 57 13.95 11.19 -12.71
C SER A 57 13.88 10.64 -14.13
N PRO A 58 13.16 11.30 -15.05
CA PRO A 58 13.19 10.91 -16.45
C PRO A 58 14.58 11.15 -17.05
N PRO A 59 14.91 10.47 -18.16
CA PRO A 59 16.13 10.76 -18.92
C PRO A 59 16.20 12.24 -19.31
N ALA A 60 17.40 12.81 -19.39
CA ALA A 60 17.58 14.22 -19.75
C ALA A 60 17.01 14.58 -21.14
N THR A 61 16.79 13.58 -22.00
CA THR A 61 16.22 13.70 -23.34
C THR A 61 14.69 13.74 -23.36
N GLU A 62 14.03 13.34 -22.28
CA GLU A 62 12.57 13.17 -22.22
C GLU A 62 12.01 14.00 -21.06
N PRO A 63 11.44 15.19 -21.31
CA PRO A 63 10.86 15.98 -20.24
C PRO A 63 9.57 15.34 -19.72
N GLU A 64 9.26 15.62 -18.45
CA GLU A 64 7.96 15.28 -17.88
C GLU A 64 6.82 15.86 -18.72
N PRO A 65 5.67 15.16 -18.87
CA PRO A 65 4.56 15.62 -19.70
C PRO A 65 3.75 16.76 -19.06
N PHE A 66 4.28 17.39 -18.01
CA PHE A 66 3.68 18.51 -17.29
C PHE A 66 4.79 19.41 -16.74
N THR A 67 4.47 20.68 -16.51
CA THR A 67 5.44 21.70 -16.08
C THR A 67 5.31 22.01 -14.58
N TYR A 68 6.44 22.18 -13.91
CA TYR A 68 6.52 22.63 -12.52
C TYR A 68 7.83 23.41 -12.31
N ASP A 69 7.88 24.26 -11.30
CA ASP A 69 9.07 25.02 -10.94
C ASP A 69 9.96 24.24 -9.93
N TYR A 70 9.36 23.45 -9.05
CA TYR A 70 10.06 22.71 -7.99
C TYR A 70 9.46 21.34 -7.74
N ASP A 71 10.30 20.36 -7.36
CA ASP A 71 9.91 18.98 -7.01
C ASP A 71 10.19 18.71 -5.52
N ARG A 72 9.25 18.08 -4.80
CA ARG A 72 9.31 17.83 -3.35
C ARG A 72 8.68 16.50 -2.98
N ASN A 73 9.31 15.78 -2.04
CA ASN A 73 8.80 14.51 -1.51
C ASN A 73 7.95 14.72 -0.25
N PHE A 74 6.99 13.81 -0.03
CA PHE A 74 6.15 13.65 1.16
C PHE A 74 5.94 12.17 1.44
N LEU A 75 6.53 11.68 2.53
CA LEU A 75 6.24 10.34 3.03
C LEU A 75 5.23 10.42 4.18
N LEU A 76 4.13 9.67 4.04
CA LEU A 76 3.06 9.55 5.03
C LEU A 76 3.13 8.19 5.72
N THR A 77 3.15 8.22 7.05
CA THR A 77 3.26 7.02 7.89
C THR A 77 2.39 7.16 9.14
N ASP A 78 2.21 6.07 9.86
CA ASP A 78 1.62 6.04 11.19
C ASP A 78 2.61 5.42 12.18
N TRP A 79 2.41 5.68 13.47
CA TRP A 79 3.35 5.31 14.52
C TRP A 79 2.65 4.70 15.73
N TYR A 80 3.21 3.59 16.19
CA TYR A 80 2.81 2.90 17.40
C TYR A 80 3.89 3.06 18.47
N HIS A 81 3.46 3.21 19.73
CA HIS A 81 4.38 3.23 20.87
C HIS A 81 4.79 1.83 21.33
N LYS A 82 3.99 0.82 20.97
CA LYS A 82 4.32 -0.58 21.20
C LYS A 82 5.33 -1.04 20.16
N SER A 83 6.31 -1.83 20.61
CA SER A 83 7.31 -2.43 19.74
C SER A 83 6.67 -3.38 18.71
N MET A 84 7.35 -3.60 17.58
CA MET A 84 6.90 -4.60 16.61
C MET A 84 6.76 -6.00 17.22
N SER A 85 7.67 -6.37 18.12
CA SER A 85 7.67 -7.70 18.75
C SER A 85 6.47 -7.89 19.67
N GLU A 86 6.10 -6.85 20.43
CA GLU A 86 4.90 -6.89 21.28
C GLU A 86 3.64 -7.04 20.43
N LYS A 87 3.54 -6.28 19.33
CA LYS A 87 2.41 -6.35 18.40
C LYS A 87 2.31 -7.71 17.72
N ALA A 88 3.40 -8.19 17.13
CA ALA A 88 3.48 -9.52 16.52
C ALA A 88 3.10 -10.63 17.51
N THR A 89 3.60 -10.56 18.75
CA THR A 89 3.24 -11.52 19.82
C THR A 89 1.74 -11.48 20.13
N GLY A 90 1.14 -10.28 20.19
CA GLY A 90 -0.30 -10.13 20.43
C GLY A 90 -1.17 -10.67 19.30
N LEU A 91 -0.76 -10.45 18.04
CA LEU A 91 -1.44 -11.00 16.87
C LEU A 91 -1.33 -12.53 16.81
N ALA A 92 -0.23 -13.10 17.30
CA ALA A 92 0.03 -14.53 17.34
C ALA A 92 -0.40 -15.22 18.66
N SER A 93 -1.08 -14.53 19.59
CA SER A 93 -1.46 -15.11 20.89
C SER A 93 -2.88 -15.67 20.94
N ILE A 94 -3.12 -16.58 21.88
CA ILE A 94 -4.45 -16.98 22.34
C ILE A 94 -4.56 -16.59 23.83
N PRO A 95 -5.45 -15.66 24.21
CA PRO A 95 -6.39 -14.93 23.36
C PRO A 95 -5.69 -13.94 22.42
N PHE A 96 -6.32 -13.69 21.27
CA PHE A 96 -5.87 -12.71 20.28
C PHE A 96 -5.85 -11.28 20.85
N LYS A 97 -4.78 -10.52 20.56
CA LYS A 97 -4.66 -9.11 20.94
C LYS A 97 -4.40 -8.26 19.70
N TRP A 98 -5.38 -7.42 19.34
CA TRP A 98 -5.25 -6.49 18.23
C TRP A 98 -4.20 -5.40 18.51
N VAL A 99 -3.54 -4.91 17.46
CA VAL A 99 -2.54 -3.83 17.54
C VAL A 99 -3.12 -2.49 17.96
N GLY A 100 -4.42 -2.28 17.73
CA GLY A 100 -5.12 -1.02 17.99
C GLY A 100 -4.91 0.01 16.87
N GLU A 101 -5.47 1.21 17.06
CA GLU A 101 -5.19 2.35 16.19
C GLU A 101 -3.82 2.96 16.54
N PRO A 102 -3.11 3.56 15.57
CA PRO A 102 -1.81 4.17 15.83
C PRO A 102 -1.95 5.37 16.77
N GLN A 103 -0.92 5.63 17.57
CA GLN A 103 -0.91 6.77 18.49
C GLN A 103 -0.68 8.09 17.75
N SER A 104 -0.01 8.08 16.60
CA SER A 104 0.26 9.27 15.82
C SER A 104 0.29 8.97 14.33
N LEU A 105 -0.27 9.88 13.54
CA LEU A 105 0.06 9.99 12.13
C LEU A 105 1.32 10.86 11.97
N MET A 106 2.09 10.61 10.91
CA MET A 106 3.34 11.30 10.64
C MET A 106 3.41 11.81 9.20
N ILE A 107 3.92 13.04 9.05
CA ILE A 107 4.32 13.61 7.76
C ILE A 107 5.83 13.82 7.82
N GLN A 108 6.56 13.17 6.91
CA GLN A 108 8.03 13.23 6.89
C GLN A 108 8.68 12.85 8.23
N GLY A 109 8.18 11.77 8.84
CA GLY A 109 8.67 11.24 10.11
C GLY A 109 8.31 12.08 11.35
N ARG A 110 7.43 13.08 11.20
CA ARG A 110 7.07 14.01 12.27
C ARG A 110 5.59 13.90 12.59
N GLY A 111 5.29 13.54 13.84
CA GLY A 111 3.94 13.42 14.39
C GLY A 111 3.82 14.09 15.75
N ARG A 112 2.63 14.04 16.34
CA ARG A 112 2.37 14.58 17.68
C ARG A 112 1.48 13.63 18.46
N PHE A 113 1.79 13.49 19.74
CA PHE A 113 1.02 12.68 20.68
C PHE A 113 0.76 13.46 21.96
N ASN A 114 -0.48 13.38 22.45
CA ASN A 114 -0.89 13.90 23.75
C ASN A 114 -0.55 15.38 24.01
N CYS A 115 -0.52 16.20 22.96
CA CYS A 115 -0.29 17.64 23.06
C CYS A 115 -1.05 18.40 21.97
N SER A 116 -1.44 19.63 22.26
CA SER A 116 -2.12 20.51 21.30
C SER A 116 -1.71 21.95 21.58
N ASN A 117 -1.51 22.73 20.52
CA ASN A 117 -1.35 24.18 20.63
C ASN A 117 -2.67 24.90 20.27
N ASN A 118 -3.78 24.16 20.26
CA ASN A 118 -5.10 24.69 20.05
C ASN A 118 -5.81 24.89 21.41
N LEU A 119 -6.06 26.14 21.76
CA LEU A 119 -6.71 26.54 23.02
C LEU A 119 -8.19 26.12 23.10
N THR A 120 -8.78 25.60 22.01
CA THR A 120 -10.17 25.13 21.94
C THR A 120 -10.33 23.61 22.03
N THR A 121 -9.23 22.86 22.20
CA THR A 121 -9.32 21.40 22.41
C THR A 121 -9.79 21.14 23.85
N PRO A 122 -10.83 20.32 24.09
CA PRO A 122 -11.30 20.03 25.45
C PRO A 122 -10.16 19.49 26.33
N PRO A 123 -10.01 19.97 27.59
CA PRO A 123 -8.94 19.51 28.50
C PRO A 123 -8.94 17.99 28.75
N SER A 124 -10.06 17.32 28.50
CA SER A 124 -10.23 15.87 28.67
C SER A 124 -9.56 15.01 27.58
N LEU A 125 -9.02 15.60 26.50
CA LEU A 125 -8.43 14.90 25.36
C LEU A 125 -6.93 15.14 25.16
N VAL A 126 -6.32 16.07 25.91
CA VAL A 126 -4.92 16.48 25.70
C VAL A 126 -4.25 16.86 27.03
N SER A 127 -3.13 16.22 27.37
CA SER A 127 -2.40 16.43 28.64
C SER A 127 -1.44 17.64 28.66
N GLY A 128 -1.28 18.39 27.56
CA GLY A 128 -0.40 19.57 27.57
C GLY A 128 -0.24 20.33 26.25
N VAL A 129 0.58 21.40 26.31
CA VAL A 129 1.01 22.21 25.16
C VAL A 129 2.21 21.55 24.49
N CYS A 130 2.22 21.46 23.15
CA CYS A 130 3.33 20.84 22.45
C CYS A 130 4.61 21.69 22.59
N ASN A 131 5.70 21.07 23.05
CA ASN A 131 7.02 21.68 23.03
C ASN A 131 7.55 21.74 21.59
N VAL A 132 7.27 22.86 20.92
CA VAL A 132 7.69 23.12 19.53
C VAL A 132 9.17 23.48 19.37
N SER A 133 9.90 23.60 20.49
CA SER A 133 11.34 23.89 20.49
C SER A 133 12.18 22.63 20.30
N ASN A 134 11.63 21.44 20.58
CA ASN A 134 12.31 20.19 20.26
C ASN A 134 12.24 19.94 18.75
N ALA A 135 13.40 19.82 18.11
CA ALA A 135 13.51 19.62 16.68
C ALA A 135 12.76 18.37 16.21
N ASP A 136 12.76 17.28 16.97
CA ASP A 136 12.19 15.98 16.56
C ASP A 136 10.65 16.00 16.53
N CYS A 137 10.02 16.73 17.46
CA CYS A 137 8.57 16.88 17.55
C CYS A 137 8.03 18.15 16.86
N SER A 138 8.91 18.94 16.24
CA SER A 138 8.52 20.10 15.44
C SER A 138 7.83 19.67 14.15
N ARG A 139 6.91 20.50 13.64
CA ARG A 139 6.19 20.19 12.40
C ARG A 139 7.13 20.24 11.21
N PHE A 140 6.87 19.39 10.23
CA PHE A 140 7.43 19.59 8.90
C PHE A 140 6.95 20.93 8.32
N ILE A 141 7.88 21.65 7.68
CA ILE A 141 7.60 22.93 7.02
C ILE A 141 8.03 22.80 5.57
N LEU A 142 7.11 23.04 4.65
CA LEU A 142 7.40 23.21 3.23
C LEU A 142 7.35 24.70 2.88
N THR A 143 8.49 25.30 2.57
CA THR A 143 8.53 26.70 2.09
C THR A 143 8.31 26.76 0.58
N VAL A 144 7.37 27.61 0.17
CA VAL A 144 7.00 27.87 -1.22
C VAL A 144 7.11 29.35 -1.58
N ILE A 145 7.39 29.62 -2.84
CA ILE A 145 7.44 30.97 -3.42
C ILE A 145 6.06 31.26 -4.03
N PRO A 146 5.43 32.40 -3.71
CA PRO A 146 4.15 32.78 -4.29
C PRO A 146 4.18 32.74 -5.83
N GLY A 147 3.11 32.24 -6.45
CA GLY A 147 2.96 32.13 -7.89
C GLY A 147 3.72 30.96 -8.54
N LYS A 148 4.51 30.18 -7.81
CA LYS A 148 5.23 29.01 -8.34
C LYS A 148 4.40 27.73 -8.25
N THR A 149 4.68 26.78 -9.14
CA THR A 149 4.03 25.47 -9.20
C THR A 149 4.99 24.41 -8.66
N TYR A 150 4.51 23.56 -7.76
CA TYR A 150 5.27 22.49 -7.12
C TYR A 150 4.72 21.13 -7.52
N ARG A 151 5.57 20.18 -7.89
CA ARG A 151 5.24 18.75 -7.88
C ARG A 151 5.49 18.23 -6.47
N LEU A 152 4.45 17.67 -5.87
CA LEU A 152 4.53 16.98 -4.58
C LEU A 152 4.38 15.49 -4.83
N ARG A 153 5.45 14.73 -4.54
CA ARG A 153 5.52 13.28 -4.62
C ARG A 153 5.11 12.68 -3.28
N ILE A 154 3.91 12.12 -3.21
CA ILE A 154 3.29 11.62 -1.99
C ILE A 154 3.36 10.10 -2.01
N GLY A 155 4.00 9.49 -1.02
CA GLY A 155 4.02 8.06 -0.79
C GLY A 155 3.41 7.70 0.57
N SER A 156 2.78 6.52 0.67
CA SER A 156 2.26 6.00 1.94
C SER A 156 2.87 4.67 2.31
N LEU A 157 3.50 4.62 3.49
CA LEU A 157 4.02 3.40 4.12
C LEU A 157 3.41 3.20 5.52
N THR A 158 2.12 3.51 5.67
CA THR A 158 1.38 3.28 6.91
C THR A 158 1.30 1.78 7.23
N ALA A 159 1.44 1.42 8.49
CA ALA A 159 1.25 0.05 8.96
C ALA A 159 -0.23 -0.37 8.88
N LEU A 160 -1.16 0.54 9.18
CA LEU A 160 -2.60 0.27 9.20
C LEU A 160 -3.44 1.32 8.46
N SER A 161 -3.10 2.59 8.60
CA SER A 161 -4.01 3.70 8.26
C SER A 161 -4.19 3.89 6.75
N ALA A 162 -5.43 4.02 6.29
CA ALA A 162 -5.73 4.69 5.02
C ALA A 162 -5.85 6.20 5.28
N LEU A 163 -5.29 7.03 4.40
CA LEU A 163 -5.15 8.46 4.67
C LEU A 163 -5.86 9.31 3.62
N SER A 164 -6.34 10.47 4.05
CA SER A 164 -6.63 11.61 3.20
C SER A 164 -5.55 12.66 3.39
N PHE A 165 -5.09 13.30 2.32
CA PHE A 165 -4.08 14.36 2.33
C PHE A 165 -4.64 15.62 1.67
N GLN A 166 -4.46 16.77 2.32
CA GLN A 166 -4.91 18.06 1.79
C GLN A 166 -4.02 19.22 2.22
N ILE A 167 -4.18 20.34 1.51
CA ILE A 167 -3.52 21.60 1.80
C ILE A 167 -4.59 22.69 1.85
N GLU A 168 -4.68 23.39 2.99
CA GLU A 168 -5.68 24.42 3.26
C GLU A 168 -5.77 25.43 2.11
N GLY A 169 -6.95 25.59 1.52
CA GLY A 169 -7.20 26.58 0.46
C GLY A 169 -6.58 26.25 -0.90
N HIS A 170 -5.96 25.07 -1.07
CA HIS A 170 -5.32 24.70 -2.32
C HIS A 170 -5.96 23.44 -2.91
N ASN A 171 -6.14 23.48 -4.23
CA ASN A 171 -6.48 22.30 -5.00
C ASN A 171 -5.20 21.57 -5.41
N LEU A 172 -5.29 20.23 -5.50
CA LEU A 172 -4.20 19.35 -5.92
C LEU A 172 -4.56 18.73 -7.27
N THR A 173 -3.71 18.90 -8.28
CA THR A 173 -3.93 18.25 -9.58
C THR A 173 -3.11 16.98 -9.66
N VAL A 174 -3.76 15.81 -9.63
CA VAL A 174 -3.09 14.50 -9.72
C VAL A 174 -2.56 14.30 -11.13
N VAL A 175 -1.30 13.91 -11.27
CA VAL A 175 -0.62 13.74 -12.57
C VAL A 175 0.18 12.44 -12.71
N GLU A 176 0.39 11.72 -11.61
CA GLU A 176 1.05 10.41 -11.57
C GLU A 176 0.42 9.55 -10.47
N ALA A 177 0.31 8.24 -10.70
CA ALA A 177 0.00 7.23 -9.69
C ALA A 177 0.92 6.02 -9.91
N ASP A 178 1.60 5.53 -8.88
CA ASP A 178 2.42 4.31 -8.91
C ASP A 178 3.48 4.28 -10.03
N GLY A 179 4.09 5.42 -10.33
CA GLY A 179 5.07 5.57 -11.42
C GLY A 179 4.47 5.64 -12.83
N HIS A 180 3.15 5.72 -12.95
CA HIS A 180 2.43 5.86 -14.22
C HIS A 180 1.74 7.22 -14.32
N TYR A 181 1.79 7.83 -15.50
CA TYR A 181 1.11 9.11 -15.74
C TYR A 181 -0.40 8.94 -15.84
N VAL A 182 -1.13 9.81 -15.16
CA VAL A 182 -2.60 9.82 -15.19
C VAL A 182 -3.13 10.99 -15.99
N GLU A 183 -4.32 10.85 -16.56
CA GLU A 183 -5.04 12.00 -17.11
C GLU A 183 -5.31 13.00 -15.96
N PRO A 184 -4.86 14.27 -16.07
CA PRO A 184 -4.91 15.16 -14.91
C PRO A 184 -6.32 15.40 -14.40
N PHE A 185 -6.52 15.24 -13.10
CA PHE A 185 -7.77 15.58 -12.42
C PHE A 185 -7.49 16.27 -11.08
N THR A 186 -8.41 17.12 -10.65
CA THR A 186 -8.22 17.96 -9.48
C THR A 186 -8.99 17.40 -8.27
N VAL A 187 -8.32 17.34 -7.12
CA VAL A 187 -8.89 16.95 -5.84
C VAL A 187 -8.62 18.00 -4.77
N LYS A 188 -9.51 18.08 -3.77
CA LYS A 188 -9.24 18.81 -2.52
C LYS A 188 -8.57 17.92 -1.49
N ASN A 189 -9.04 16.67 -1.41
CA ASN A 189 -8.48 15.62 -0.56
C ASN A 189 -7.99 14.50 -1.47
N LEU A 190 -6.70 14.21 -1.42
CA LEU A 190 -6.12 13.03 -2.04
C LEU A 190 -6.26 11.85 -1.07
N PHE A 191 -7.04 10.84 -1.43
CA PHE A 191 -7.05 9.57 -0.71
C PHE A 191 -5.85 8.72 -1.14
N VAL A 192 -5.13 8.16 -0.18
CA VAL A 192 -3.94 7.35 -0.42
C VAL A 192 -3.92 6.19 0.56
N TYR A 193 -3.72 4.99 0.04
CA TYR A 193 -3.60 3.75 0.82
C TYR A 193 -2.13 3.35 0.96
N SER A 194 -1.83 2.52 1.98
CA SER A 194 -0.49 1.97 2.16
C SER A 194 -0.02 1.25 0.89
N GLY A 195 1.21 1.53 0.46
CA GLY A 195 1.81 1.00 -0.77
C GLY A 195 1.62 1.89 -2.00
N GLU A 196 0.64 2.80 -1.98
CA GLU A 196 0.41 3.70 -3.12
C GLU A 196 1.35 4.92 -3.12
N THR A 197 1.62 5.41 -4.32
CA THR A 197 2.30 6.70 -4.55
C THR A 197 1.54 7.55 -5.55
N TYR A 198 1.61 8.87 -5.39
CA TYR A 198 1.02 9.84 -6.31
C TYR A 198 1.96 11.02 -6.50
N SER A 199 1.97 11.62 -7.70
CA SER A 199 2.42 13.01 -7.85
C SER A 199 1.24 13.93 -8.04
N VAL A 200 1.22 15.04 -7.31
CA VAL A 200 0.24 16.11 -7.46
C VAL A 200 0.93 17.44 -7.74
N LEU A 201 0.30 18.28 -8.56
CA LEU A 201 0.71 19.66 -8.78
C LEU A 201 -0.05 20.59 -7.83
N LEU A 202 0.71 21.42 -7.13
CA LEU A 202 0.26 22.48 -6.25
C LEU A 202 0.66 23.83 -6.83
N LYS A 203 -0.30 24.73 -7.05
CA LYS A 203 0.00 26.14 -7.38
C LYS A 203 -0.02 26.98 -6.10
N ALA A 204 1.06 27.72 -5.82
CA ALA A 204 1.12 28.62 -4.66
C ALA A 204 0.42 29.97 -4.96
N ASP A 205 -0.89 29.94 -5.23
CA ASP A 205 -1.69 31.08 -5.69
C ASP A 205 -2.53 31.76 -4.60
N GLN A 206 -2.44 31.29 -3.36
CA GLN A 206 -3.20 31.85 -2.25
C GLN A 206 -2.53 33.10 -1.66
N ASN A 207 -3.21 33.82 -0.76
CA ASN A 207 -2.72 35.04 -0.13
C ASN A 207 -1.30 34.89 0.45
N PRO A 208 -0.29 35.60 -0.13
CA PRO A 208 1.11 35.40 0.24
C PRO A 208 1.49 35.99 1.60
N ARG A 209 0.58 36.68 2.29
CA ARG A 209 0.84 37.30 3.61
C ARG A 209 0.60 36.36 4.79
N ARG A 210 0.29 35.08 4.56
CA ARG A 210 0.06 34.08 5.60
C ARG A 210 0.58 32.69 5.20
N ASN A 211 0.67 31.81 6.19
CA ASN A 211 0.95 30.38 6.00
C ASN A 211 -0.35 29.58 6.00
N TYR A 212 -0.26 28.32 5.54
CA TYR A 212 -1.38 27.40 5.38
C TYR A 212 -1.09 26.05 6.04
N TRP A 213 -2.13 25.35 6.47
CA TRP A 213 -1.99 23.99 7.01
C TRP A 213 -1.88 22.95 5.90
N ILE A 214 -1.02 21.96 6.11
CA ILE A 214 -1.02 20.67 5.42
C ILE A 214 -1.57 19.66 6.43
N THR A 215 -2.53 18.83 6.03
CA THR A 215 -3.18 17.88 6.94
C THR A 215 -3.32 16.51 6.32
N SER A 216 -3.05 15.49 7.14
CA SER A 216 -3.36 14.11 6.81
C SER A 216 -4.21 13.47 7.91
N SER A 217 -5.30 12.80 7.52
CA SER A 217 -6.32 12.26 8.44
C SER A 217 -6.69 10.83 8.06
N ILE A 218 -7.01 10.01 9.07
CA ILE A 218 -7.49 8.63 8.86
C ILE A 218 -8.83 8.64 8.11
N VAL A 219 -8.93 7.78 7.11
CA VAL A 219 -10.18 7.36 6.46
C VAL A 219 -10.30 5.84 6.49
N SER A 220 -11.42 5.28 6.06
CA SER A 220 -11.73 3.84 6.07
C SER A 220 -11.87 3.19 7.45
N ARG A 221 -11.46 3.84 8.54
CA ARG A 221 -11.58 3.35 9.92
C ARG A 221 -11.97 4.50 10.85
N PRO A 222 -12.64 4.24 11.98
CA PRO A 222 -12.98 5.30 12.94
C PRO A 222 -11.75 6.14 13.32
N ALA A 223 -11.80 7.44 13.03
CA ALA A 223 -10.66 8.35 13.20
C ALA A 223 -10.43 8.72 14.67
N THR A 224 -9.93 7.78 15.47
CA THR A 224 -9.58 8.01 16.88
C THR A 224 -8.17 8.58 17.07
N THR A 225 -7.31 8.46 16.06
CA THR A 225 -5.99 9.09 16.01
C THR A 225 -6.09 10.54 15.50
N PRO A 226 -5.51 11.52 16.20
CA PRO A 226 -5.48 12.90 15.72
C PRO A 226 -4.79 13.04 14.34
N PRO A 227 -5.24 13.99 13.49
CA PRO A 227 -4.60 14.25 12.20
C PRO A 227 -3.13 14.66 12.33
N ALA A 228 -2.30 14.22 11.37
CA ALA A 228 -0.97 14.79 11.20
C ALA A 228 -1.07 16.18 10.57
N THR A 229 -0.23 17.11 11.03
CA THR A 229 -0.23 18.50 10.57
C THR A 229 1.18 18.99 10.25
N ALA A 230 1.32 19.64 9.11
CA ALA A 230 2.53 20.34 8.65
C ALA A 230 2.18 21.75 8.18
N VAL A 231 3.19 22.58 7.91
CA VAL A 231 2.99 23.99 7.50
C VAL A 231 3.47 24.20 6.08
N LEU A 232 2.58 24.72 5.22
CA LEU A 232 2.96 25.31 3.94
C LEU A 232 3.29 26.79 4.18
N ASN A 233 4.57 27.11 4.14
CA ASN A 233 5.10 28.44 4.43
C ASN A 233 5.30 29.24 3.14
N TYR A 234 4.56 30.33 2.98
CA TYR A 234 4.76 31.24 1.85
C TYR A 234 5.91 32.21 2.15
N TYR A 235 6.99 32.16 1.37
CA TYR A 235 8.11 33.11 1.49
C TYR A 235 7.63 34.54 1.15
N PRO A 236 8.05 35.59 1.90
CA PRO A 236 9.05 35.62 2.97
C PRO A 236 8.48 35.53 4.39
N ASN A 237 7.26 34.99 4.60
CA ASN A 237 6.74 34.80 5.96
C ASN A 237 7.69 33.92 6.78
N HIS A 238 7.81 34.22 8.07
CA HIS A 238 8.63 33.40 8.96
C HIS A 238 8.12 31.94 8.98
N PRO A 239 8.99 30.92 8.83
CA PRO A 239 8.58 29.50 8.78
C PRO A 239 7.79 29.02 10.00
N ARG A 240 8.12 29.56 11.19
CA ARG A 240 7.40 29.24 12.45
C ARG A 240 6.12 30.06 12.67
N ARG A 241 5.79 30.99 11.77
CA ARG A 241 4.54 31.75 11.86
C ARG A 241 3.39 30.76 11.67
N ARG A 242 2.54 30.61 12.69
CA ARG A 242 1.39 29.72 12.63
C ARG A 242 0.42 30.19 11.53
N PRO A 243 -0.16 29.29 10.73
CA PRO A 243 -1.35 29.61 9.94
C PRO A 243 -2.44 30.21 10.86
N PRO A 244 -3.12 31.29 10.46
CA PRO A 244 -4.06 32.00 11.32
C PRO A 244 -5.39 31.27 11.53
N THR A 245 -5.68 30.22 10.76
CA THR A 245 -6.87 29.37 10.90
C THR A 245 -6.62 28.21 11.87
N SER A 246 -7.70 27.62 12.39
CA SER A 246 -7.62 26.43 13.23
C SER A 246 -7.03 25.24 12.45
N GLU A 247 -6.26 24.40 13.13
CA GLU A 247 -5.79 23.11 12.58
C GLU A 247 -6.95 22.21 12.17
N SER A 248 -8.12 22.39 12.81
CA SER A 248 -9.37 21.69 12.50
C SER A 248 -10.23 22.36 11.43
N SER A 249 -9.81 23.51 10.88
CA SER A 249 -10.59 24.21 9.82
C SER A 249 -10.46 23.53 8.45
N ASN A 250 -9.59 22.53 8.34
CA ASN A 250 -9.47 21.70 7.16
C ASN A 250 -10.66 20.74 7.06
N ILE A 251 -11.16 20.54 5.84
CA ILE A 251 -12.30 19.65 5.58
C ILE A 251 -11.79 18.23 5.74
N VAL A 252 -11.91 17.65 6.94
CA VAL A 252 -11.61 16.24 7.18
C VAL A 252 -12.73 15.42 6.54
N PRO A 253 -12.45 14.57 5.54
CA PRO A 253 -13.48 13.70 4.98
C PRO A 253 -14.03 12.77 6.06
N GLU A 254 -15.33 12.48 5.98
CA GLU A 254 -15.94 11.44 6.81
C GLU A 254 -15.22 10.11 6.58
N TRP A 255 -14.79 9.47 7.67
CA TRP A 255 -13.95 8.28 7.58
C TRP A 255 -14.66 7.10 6.90
N ASN A 256 -15.99 7.04 7.01
CA ASN A 256 -16.84 5.98 6.47
C ASN A 256 -17.42 6.30 5.08
N ASP A 257 -17.08 7.45 4.47
CA ASP A 257 -17.53 7.78 3.11
C ASP A 257 -16.71 7.04 2.05
N THR A 258 -17.12 5.80 1.77
CA THR A 258 -16.53 4.98 0.71
C THR A 258 -16.79 5.55 -0.68
N ARG A 259 -17.87 6.32 -0.89
CA ARG A 259 -18.23 6.84 -2.22
C ARG A 259 -17.23 7.86 -2.73
N SER A 260 -16.78 8.79 -1.89
CA SER A 260 -15.74 9.76 -2.27
C SER A 260 -14.41 9.08 -2.61
N ARG A 261 -14.06 8.02 -1.89
CA ARG A 261 -12.84 7.25 -2.15
C ARG A 261 -12.93 6.48 -3.46
N LEU A 262 -14.08 5.85 -3.73
CA LEU A 262 -14.34 5.17 -4.99
C LEU A 262 -14.38 6.14 -6.18
N ALA A 263 -14.95 7.34 -5.99
CA ALA A 263 -14.97 8.37 -7.02
C ALA A 263 -13.56 8.79 -7.45
N GLN A 264 -12.61 8.92 -6.51
CA GLN A 264 -11.20 9.14 -6.87
C GLN A 264 -10.65 7.95 -7.67
N SER A 265 -10.86 6.72 -7.21
CA SER A 265 -10.39 5.53 -7.93
C SER A 265 -10.92 5.46 -9.37
N LEU A 266 -12.18 5.81 -9.60
CA LEU A 266 -12.81 5.85 -10.93
C LEU A 266 -12.31 7.02 -11.81
N ALA A 267 -11.82 8.11 -11.20
CA ALA A 267 -11.26 9.25 -11.91
C ALA A 267 -9.84 8.97 -12.43
N ILE A 268 -9.12 8.02 -11.82
CA ILE A 268 -7.76 7.67 -12.24
C ILE A 268 -7.81 6.90 -13.55
N LYS A 269 -7.30 7.52 -14.61
CA LYS A 269 -7.20 6.96 -15.96
C LYS A 269 -5.78 7.14 -16.48
N ALA A 270 -5.32 6.21 -17.31
CA ALA A 270 -4.03 6.35 -17.98
C ALA A 270 -4.02 7.61 -18.85
N ARG A 271 -2.94 8.40 -18.78
CA ARG A 271 -2.81 9.63 -19.55
C ARG A 271 -2.76 9.34 -21.05
N ARG A 272 -3.44 10.14 -21.86
CA ARG A 272 -3.33 10.03 -23.33
C ARG A 272 -1.87 10.14 -23.78
N GLY A 273 -1.44 9.20 -24.63
CA GLY A 273 -0.04 9.08 -25.10
C GLY A 273 0.86 8.22 -24.21
N PHE A 274 0.41 7.87 -23.00
CA PHE A 274 1.11 6.99 -22.04
C PHE A 274 0.27 5.76 -21.68
N ILE A 275 -0.75 5.44 -22.49
CA ILE A 275 -1.61 4.28 -22.28
C ILE A 275 -0.85 3.01 -22.65
N HIS A 276 -0.69 2.09 -21.70
CA HIS A 276 -0.12 0.78 -21.95
C HIS A 276 -1.17 -0.15 -22.57
N ALA A 277 -0.83 -0.79 -23.68
CA ALA A 277 -1.70 -1.72 -24.40
C ALA A 277 -2.21 -2.85 -23.49
N LEU A 278 -3.53 -2.94 -23.32
CA LEU A 278 -4.18 -3.99 -22.56
C LEU A 278 -4.27 -5.26 -23.42
N PRO A 279 -3.79 -6.43 -22.96
CA PRO A 279 -4.08 -7.69 -23.65
C PRO A 279 -5.59 -7.90 -23.75
N GLU A 280 -6.11 -8.23 -24.94
CA GLU A 280 -7.57 -8.30 -25.17
C GLU A 280 -8.25 -9.36 -24.30
N ASN A 281 -7.65 -10.54 -24.24
CA ASN A 281 -8.19 -11.71 -23.57
C ASN A 281 -7.33 -12.09 -22.38
N SER A 282 -7.97 -12.63 -21.34
CA SER A 282 -7.27 -13.29 -20.23
C SER A 282 -7.13 -14.78 -20.52
N ASP A 283 -5.97 -15.35 -20.21
CA ASP A 283 -5.75 -16.79 -20.25
C ASP A 283 -6.31 -17.48 -19.00
N LYS A 284 -6.45 -16.74 -17.89
CA LYS A 284 -6.80 -17.28 -16.58
C LYS A 284 -7.48 -16.23 -15.71
N VAL A 285 -8.58 -16.60 -15.06
CA VAL A 285 -9.27 -15.75 -14.07
C VAL A 285 -9.11 -16.38 -12.70
N ILE A 286 -8.67 -15.59 -11.72
CA ILE A 286 -8.53 -15.99 -10.32
C ILE A 286 -9.39 -15.05 -9.48
N VAL A 287 -10.34 -15.61 -8.74
CA VAL A 287 -11.18 -14.85 -7.80
C VAL A 287 -10.69 -15.12 -6.39
N LEU A 288 -10.20 -14.07 -5.73
CA LEU A 288 -9.61 -14.12 -4.40
C LEU A 288 -10.59 -13.54 -3.38
N LEU A 289 -11.28 -14.42 -2.65
CA LEU A 289 -12.13 -14.07 -1.53
C LEU A 289 -11.27 -13.74 -0.31
N ASN A 290 -11.44 -12.52 0.20
CA ASN A 290 -10.72 -11.98 1.35
C ASN A 290 -11.55 -12.19 2.63
N THR A 291 -11.05 -12.98 3.58
CA THR A 291 -11.76 -13.26 4.83
C THR A 291 -10.87 -13.21 6.05
N GLN A 292 -11.45 -12.82 7.17
CA GLN A 292 -10.86 -13.07 8.48
C GLN A 292 -11.46 -14.37 9.05
N ASN A 293 -10.64 -15.25 9.61
CA ASN A 293 -11.06 -16.57 10.09
C ASN A 293 -10.48 -16.90 11.47
N GLU A 294 -11.00 -17.98 12.06
CA GLU A 294 -10.35 -18.70 13.16
C GLU A 294 -9.77 -19.99 12.61
N VAL A 295 -8.45 -20.16 12.72
CA VAL A 295 -7.74 -21.36 12.27
C VAL A 295 -6.94 -21.88 13.44
N ASN A 296 -7.26 -23.10 13.91
CA ASN A 296 -6.62 -23.73 15.07
C ASN A 296 -6.65 -22.85 16.33
N GLY A 297 -7.74 -22.10 16.56
CA GLY A 297 -7.89 -21.18 17.69
C GLY A 297 -7.23 -19.80 17.52
N TYR A 298 -6.49 -19.57 16.44
CA TYR A 298 -5.86 -18.28 16.13
C TYR A 298 -6.72 -17.44 15.19
N ARG A 299 -6.80 -16.13 15.43
CA ARG A 299 -7.36 -15.18 14.46
C ARG A 299 -6.39 -15.03 13.29
N ARG A 300 -6.85 -15.30 12.08
CA ARG A 300 -6.05 -15.22 10.85
C ARG A 300 -6.78 -14.42 9.79
N TRP A 301 -6.01 -13.90 8.84
CA TRP A 301 -6.56 -13.50 7.54
C TRP A 301 -6.26 -14.60 6.53
N SER A 302 -7.17 -14.78 5.58
CA SER A 302 -7.13 -15.85 4.59
C SER A 302 -7.57 -15.34 3.23
N VAL A 303 -7.09 -16.01 2.21
CA VAL A 303 -7.49 -15.83 0.81
C VAL A 303 -8.02 -17.17 0.32
N ASN A 304 -9.27 -17.22 -0.12
CA ASN A 304 -9.94 -18.48 -0.49
C ASN A 304 -9.78 -19.58 0.58
N ASN A 305 -9.99 -19.21 1.85
CA ASN A 305 -9.87 -20.06 3.04
C ASN A 305 -8.44 -20.58 3.34
N VAL A 306 -7.42 -20.04 2.69
CA VAL A 306 -6.01 -20.36 2.97
C VAL A 306 -5.32 -19.15 3.56
N SER A 307 -4.83 -19.29 4.79
CA SER A 307 -4.01 -18.29 5.47
C SER A 307 -2.53 -18.55 5.19
N TYR A 308 -1.88 -17.58 4.55
CA TYR A 308 -0.49 -17.71 4.12
C TYR A 308 0.49 -17.65 5.29
N HIS A 309 1.59 -18.40 5.19
CA HIS A 309 2.76 -18.24 6.03
C HIS A 309 4.04 -18.47 5.23
N HIS A 310 5.13 -17.83 5.64
CA HIS A 310 6.42 -17.94 4.94
C HIS A 310 7.07 -19.31 5.20
N PRO A 311 7.68 -19.94 4.17
CA PRO A 311 8.53 -21.11 4.38
C PRO A 311 9.89 -20.68 4.95
N LYS A 312 10.59 -21.63 5.58
CA LYS A 312 11.95 -21.38 6.11
C LYS A 312 13.01 -21.28 5.02
N THR A 313 12.78 -21.93 3.88
CA THR A 313 13.66 -21.87 2.70
C THR A 313 12.97 -20.98 1.65
N PRO A 314 13.62 -19.93 1.13
CA PRO A 314 13.00 -19.03 0.16
C PRO A 314 12.52 -19.76 -1.08
N TYR A 315 11.29 -19.47 -1.54
CA TYR A 315 10.70 -20.12 -2.72
C TYR A 315 11.60 -20.05 -3.95
N LEU A 316 12.18 -18.89 -4.24
CA LEU A 316 13.05 -18.69 -5.41
C LEU A 316 14.21 -19.70 -5.41
N ILE A 317 14.80 -19.92 -4.23
CA ILE A 317 15.91 -20.87 -4.03
C ILE A 317 15.39 -22.30 -4.11
N ALA A 318 14.31 -22.60 -3.40
CA ALA A 318 13.71 -23.93 -3.35
C ALA A 318 13.30 -24.43 -4.74
N LEU A 319 12.64 -23.60 -5.53
CA LEU A 319 12.22 -23.94 -6.89
C LEU A 319 13.44 -24.11 -7.81
N LYS A 320 14.43 -23.20 -7.74
CA LYS A 320 15.61 -23.27 -8.62
C LYS A 320 16.52 -24.46 -8.31
N GLN A 321 16.56 -24.90 -7.05
CA GLN A 321 17.34 -26.06 -6.59
C GLN A 321 16.51 -27.35 -6.48
N ASN A 322 15.23 -27.32 -6.89
CA ASN A 322 14.32 -28.46 -6.83
C ASN A 322 14.18 -29.09 -5.42
N LEU A 323 14.14 -28.24 -4.39
CA LEU A 323 13.97 -28.63 -2.99
C LEU A 323 12.48 -28.85 -2.68
N THR A 324 11.94 -30.00 -3.10
CA THR A 324 10.49 -30.27 -3.06
C THR A 324 9.87 -30.35 -1.65
N ASN A 325 10.69 -30.47 -0.61
CA ASN A 325 10.23 -30.55 0.78
C ASN A 325 10.33 -29.19 1.52
N ALA A 326 10.65 -28.12 0.80
CA ALA A 326 10.88 -26.79 1.39
C ALA A 326 9.59 -26.03 1.75
N PHE A 327 8.49 -26.35 1.07
CA PHE A 327 7.15 -25.80 1.23
C PHE A 327 6.13 -26.84 0.70
N ASP A 328 4.83 -26.56 0.77
CA ASP A 328 3.79 -27.39 0.16
C ASP A 328 3.87 -27.37 -1.38
N TRP A 329 4.80 -28.17 -1.90
CA TRP A 329 5.14 -28.20 -3.32
C TRP A 329 3.98 -28.66 -4.20
N ARG A 330 3.14 -29.57 -3.69
CA ARG A 330 2.00 -30.15 -4.43
C ARG A 330 0.68 -29.43 -4.15
N PHE A 331 0.73 -28.27 -3.51
CA PHE A 331 -0.43 -27.44 -3.25
C PHE A 331 -1.22 -27.16 -4.54
N THR A 332 -2.53 -27.41 -4.49
CA THR A 332 -3.46 -27.02 -5.54
C THR A 332 -4.13 -25.72 -5.10
N ALA A 333 -3.66 -24.61 -5.65
CA ALA A 333 -4.13 -23.29 -5.25
C ALA A 333 -5.61 -23.09 -5.60
N PRO A 334 -6.46 -22.67 -4.64
CA PRO A 334 -7.87 -22.42 -4.92
C PRO A 334 -8.02 -21.15 -5.75
N GLU A 335 -8.42 -21.30 -7.01
CA GLU A 335 -8.55 -20.18 -7.96
C GLU A 335 -9.90 -19.45 -7.87
N ASN A 336 -10.84 -19.98 -7.10
CA ASN A 336 -12.14 -19.40 -6.81
C ASN A 336 -12.62 -19.87 -5.43
N TYR A 337 -13.74 -19.31 -4.98
CA TYR A 337 -14.49 -19.73 -3.80
C TYR A 337 -15.88 -20.24 -4.22
N ASP A 338 -16.68 -20.73 -3.27
CA ASP A 338 -18.08 -21.07 -3.53
C ASP A 338 -18.92 -19.80 -3.72
N SER A 339 -18.80 -19.20 -4.90
CA SER A 339 -19.47 -17.97 -5.29
C SER A 339 -20.98 -18.13 -5.45
N ARG A 340 -21.55 -19.34 -5.29
CA ARG A 340 -23.01 -19.52 -5.27
C ARG A 340 -23.53 -19.45 -3.85
N ASN A 341 -22.90 -20.15 -2.92
CA ASN A 341 -23.45 -20.31 -1.57
C ASN A 341 -22.81 -19.37 -0.53
N TYR A 342 -21.67 -18.76 -0.83
CA TYR A 342 -21.01 -17.88 0.12
C TYR A 342 -21.71 -16.52 0.23
N ASP A 343 -22.15 -16.15 1.43
CA ASP A 343 -22.67 -14.82 1.73
C ASP A 343 -21.55 -13.87 2.19
N ILE A 344 -21.25 -12.86 1.38
CA ILE A 344 -20.20 -11.89 1.67
C ILE A 344 -20.59 -10.90 2.78
N PHE A 345 -21.86 -10.83 3.17
CA PHE A 345 -22.38 -9.93 4.21
C PHE A 345 -22.46 -10.60 5.59
N ALA A 346 -22.45 -11.94 5.63
CA ALA A 346 -22.49 -12.70 6.86
C ALA A 346 -21.08 -12.96 7.42
N LYS A 347 -20.99 -13.15 8.74
CA LYS A 347 -19.78 -13.60 9.39
C LYS A 347 -19.28 -14.91 8.72
N PRO A 348 -18.00 -15.01 8.35
CA PRO A 348 -17.48 -16.18 7.67
C PRO A 348 -17.61 -17.42 8.57
N LEU A 349 -18.24 -18.47 8.03
CA LEU A 349 -18.29 -19.79 8.66
C LEU A 349 -16.98 -20.54 8.48
N ASN A 350 -16.49 -20.61 7.23
CA ASN A 350 -15.23 -21.19 6.75
C ASN A 350 -14.61 -22.26 7.65
N ALA A 351 -15.37 -23.32 7.93
CA ALA A 351 -14.91 -24.43 8.77
C ALA A 351 -13.70 -25.17 8.19
N ASN A 352 -13.47 -25.04 6.87
CA ASN A 352 -12.32 -25.60 6.16
C ASN A 352 -11.14 -24.63 6.03
N ALA A 353 -11.15 -23.49 6.74
CA ALA A 353 -10.02 -22.57 6.72
C ALA A 353 -8.76 -23.23 7.29
N THR A 354 -7.64 -23.08 6.58
CA THR A 354 -6.37 -23.73 6.91
C THR A 354 -5.19 -22.77 6.74
N THR A 355 -4.00 -23.18 7.15
CA THR A 355 -2.74 -22.49 6.87
C THR A 355 -1.94 -23.25 5.82
N SER A 356 -1.32 -22.56 4.86
CA SER A 356 -0.41 -23.18 3.89
C SER A 356 0.68 -22.20 3.47
N ASP A 357 1.81 -22.74 3.02
CA ASP A 357 2.90 -22.05 2.34
C ASP A 357 2.96 -22.47 0.85
N GLY A 358 1.84 -22.95 0.31
CA GLY A 358 1.70 -23.26 -1.11
C GLY A 358 1.64 -22.01 -2.00
N ILE A 359 1.90 -22.21 -3.30
CA ILE A 359 2.04 -21.11 -4.28
C ILE A 359 1.07 -21.28 -5.45
N TYR A 360 0.72 -20.17 -6.10
CA TYR A 360 -0.03 -20.13 -7.35
C TYR A 360 0.95 -20.17 -8.52
N ARG A 361 1.00 -21.30 -9.24
CA ARG A 361 1.84 -21.45 -10.42
C ARG A 361 1.13 -20.92 -11.67
N LEU A 362 1.76 -19.99 -12.35
CA LEU A 362 1.25 -19.34 -13.55
C LEU A 362 2.11 -19.72 -14.76
N ARG A 363 1.46 -20.00 -15.89
CA ARG A 363 2.17 -20.22 -17.15
C ARG A 363 2.93 -18.94 -17.50
N PHE A 364 4.24 -19.06 -17.73
CA PHE A 364 5.04 -17.91 -18.14
C PHE A 364 4.42 -17.21 -19.36
N ASN A 365 4.38 -15.88 -19.31
CA ASN A 365 3.86 -15.00 -20.34
C ASN A 365 2.33 -15.00 -20.50
N SER A 366 1.59 -15.71 -19.65
CA SER A 366 0.12 -15.72 -19.68
C SER A 366 -0.48 -14.42 -19.14
N THR A 367 -1.62 -14.01 -19.69
CA THR A 367 -2.44 -12.91 -19.16
C THR A 367 -3.36 -13.45 -18.08
N VAL A 368 -3.36 -12.83 -16.89
CA VAL A 368 -4.13 -13.27 -15.72
C VAL A 368 -5.02 -12.13 -15.25
N ASP A 369 -6.30 -12.43 -15.09
CA ASP A 369 -7.26 -11.57 -14.40
C ASP A 369 -7.35 -12.00 -12.94
N VAL A 370 -7.25 -11.03 -12.04
CA VAL A 370 -7.39 -11.25 -10.60
C VAL A 370 -8.52 -10.38 -10.07
N ILE A 371 -9.50 -11.02 -9.45
CA ILE A 371 -10.65 -10.34 -8.86
C ILE A 371 -10.50 -10.45 -7.36
N LEU A 372 -10.27 -9.31 -6.71
CA LEU A 372 -10.27 -9.19 -5.26
C LEU A 372 -11.72 -9.06 -4.81
N GLN A 373 -12.28 -10.09 -4.18
CA GLN A 373 -13.61 -10.04 -3.57
C GLN A 373 -13.47 -9.79 -2.07
N ASN A 374 -14.08 -8.73 -1.57
CA ASN A 374 -14.14 -8.44 -0.14
C ASN A 374 -15.38 -9.06 0.51
N ALA A 375 -15.31 -9.27 1.82
CA ALA A 375 -16.39 -9.87 2.61
C ALA A 375 -16.42 -9.31 4.05
N ASN A 376 -17.42 -9.73 4.81
CA ASN A 376 -17.52 -9.48 6.23
C ASN A 376 -16.35 -10.15 6.98
N THR A 377 -15.86 -9.50 8.04
CA THR A 377 -14.85 -10.04 8.95
C THR A 377 -15.48 -10.96 9.99
N MET A 378 -14.75 -11.34 11.04
CA MET A 378 -15.32 -12.13 12.14
C MET A 378 -16.25 -11.32 13.05
N ASN A 379 -16.36 -10.01 12.82
CA ASN A 379 -17.30 -9.10 13.49
C ASN A 379 -18.51 -8.86 12.57
N ALA A 380 -19.73 -8.91 13.11
CA ALA A 380 -20.93 -8.69 12.31
C ALA A 380 -20.95 -7.27 11.70
N ASN A 381 -21.44 -7.16 10.46
CA ASN A 381 -21.58 -5.90 9.72
C ASN A 381 -20.28 -5.09 9.63
N ASN A 382 -19.16 -5.79 9.45
CA ASN A 382 -17.84 -5.18 9.38
C ASN A 382 -17.08 -5.74 8.18
N SER A 383 -16.74 -4.88 7.24
CA SER A 383 -15.83 -5.17 6.13
C SER A 383 -14.85 -4.00 6.03
N GLU A 384 -13.57 -4.29 5.84
CA GLU A 384 -12.50 -3.28 5.87
C GLU A 384 -11.98 -3.01 4.46
N THR A 385 -11.35 -1.85 4.23
CA THR A 385 -10.64 -1.61 2.97
C THR A 385 -9.28 -2.31 3.01
N HIS A 386 -8.92 -3.01 1.94
CA HIS A 386 -7.64 -3.72 1.85
C HIS A 386 -6.84 -3.24 0.64
N PRO A 387 -5.71 -2.51 0.82
CA PRO A 387 -4.77 -2.26 -0.26
C PRO A 387 -4.03 -3.54 -0.60
N TRP A 388 -4.09 -3.97 -1.84
CA TRP A 388 -3.40 -5.14 -2.36
C TRP A 388 -2.24 -4.70 -3.25
N HIS A 389 -1.06 -5.23 -2.96
CA HIS A 389 0.20 -4.90 -3.62
C HIS A 389 0.78 -6.13 -4.32
N LEU A 390 1.18 -5.99 -5.59
CA LEU A 390 1.82 -7.03 -6.38
C LEU A 390 3.30 -6.74 -6.59
N HIS A 391 4.14 -7.67 -6.18
CA HIS A 391 5.57 -7.61 -6.42
C HIS A 391 5.91 -7.95 -7.88
N GLY A 392 7.03 -7.41 -8.36
CA GLY A 392 7.62 -7.76 -9.65
C GLY A 392 6.86 -7.32 -10.89
N HIS A 393 5.66 -6.74 -10.75
CA HIS A 393 4.78 -6.37 -11.86
C HIS A 393 3.97 -5.11 -11.53
N ASP A 394 3.48 -4.45 -12.57
CA ASP A 394 2.27 -3.63 -12.47
C ASP A 394 1.11 -4.35 -13.12
N PHE A 395 -0.10 -4.01 -12.69
CA PHE A 395 -1.35 -4.51 -13.25
C PHE A 395 -2.21 -3.36 -13.76
N TRP A 396 -2.99 -3.62 -14.81
CA TRP A 396 -4.08 -2.75 -15.22
C TRP A 396 -5.23 -2.88 -14.22
N VAL A 397 -5.75 -1.75 -13.76
CA VAL A 397 -6.98 -1.72 -12.97
C VAL A 397 -8.17 -1.62 -13.91
N LEU A 398 -8.94 -2.71 -13.99
CA LEU A 398 -10.04 -2.85 -14.95
C LEU A 398 -11.35 -2.28 -14.44
N GLY A 399 -11.60 -2.37 -13.14
CA GLY A 399 -12.84 -1.87 -12.58
C GLY A 399 -13.04 -2.20 -11.12
N TYR A 400 -14.13 -1.66 -10.60
CA TYR A 400 -14.58 -1.78 -9.22
C TYR A 400 -16.08 -2.04 -9.23
N GLY A 401 -16.57 -2.72 -8.21
CA GLY A 401 -18.00 -2.84 -7.98
C GLY A 401 -18.36 -3.08 -6.52
N GLU A 402 -19.64 -2.88 -6.24
CA GLU A 402 -20.24 -3.15 -4.93
C GLU A 402 -20.88 -4.54 -4.96
N GLY A 403 -20.92 -5.18 -3.79
CA GLY A 403 -21.46 -6.52 -3.63
C GLY A 403 -20.53 -7.62 -4.14
N LYS A 404 -21.15 -8.71 -4.59
CA LYS A 404 -20.48 -9.92 -5.06
C LYS A 404 -20.17 -9.79 -6.55
N PHE A 405 -18.94 -10.12 -6.94
CA PHE A 405 -18.54 -10.14 -8.34
C PHE A 405 -19.40 -11.11 -9.15
N ASN A 406 -19.93 -10.61 -10.26
CA ASN A 406 -20.70 -11.38 -11.22
C ASN A 406 -19.87 -11.62 -12.48
N GLU A 407 -19.36 -12.84 -12.62
CA GLU A 407 -18.51 -13.28 -13.74
C GLU A 407 -19.14 -13.06 -15.13
N SER A 408 -20.48 -13.01 -15.21
CA SER A 408 -21.20 -12.82 -16.48
C SER A 408 -21.51 -11.37 -16.83
N GLU A 409 -21.56 -10.46 -15.85
CA GLU A 409 -22.01 -9.07 -16.05
C GLU A 409 -20.89 -8.05 -15.83
N ASP A 410 -20.11 -8.20 -14.77
CA ASP A 410 -19.10 -7.20 -14.39
C ASP A 410 -17.96 -7.06 -15.41
N PRO A 411 -17.47 -8.13 -16.08
CA PRO A 411 -16.46 -7.98 -17.14
C PRO A 411 -16.88 -7.11 -18.32
N LYS A 412 -18.20 -6.96 -18.56
CA LYS A 412 -18.74 -6.06 -19.61
C LYS A 412 -18.54 -4.59 -19.27
N ARG A 413 -18.32 -4.26 -17.99
CA ARG A 413 -18.15 -2.90 -17.46
C ARG A 413 -16.68 -2.53 -17.25
N TYR A 414 -15.75 -3.43 -17.58
CA TYR A 414 -14.33 -3.15 -17.45
C TYR A 414 -13.90 -1.97 -18.32
N ASN A 415 -13.09 -1.09 -17.74
CA ASN A 415 -12.38 -0.07 -18.49
C ASN A 415 -11.31 -0.74 -19.35
N ARG A 416 -11.56 -0.81 -20.66
CA ARG A 416 -10.63 -1.32 -21.66
C ARG A 416 -10.08 -0.23 -22.57
N VAL A 417 -10.38 1.04 -22.27
CA VAL A 417 -10.01 2.20 -23.08
C VAL A 417 -8.74 2.83 -22.54
N ASP A 418 -8.76 3.23 -21.27
CA ASP A 418 -7.68 3.93 -20.60
C ASP A 418 -7.39 3.39 -19.17
N PRO A 419 -7.34 2.06 -18.94
CA PRO A 419 -7.04 1.52 -17.63
C PRO A 419 -5.64 1.92 -17.19
N ILE A 420 -5.53 2.49 -15.99
CA ILE A 420 -4.26 2.83 -15.37
C ILE A 420 -3.51 1.56 -14.96
N LYS A 421 -2.19 1.56 -15.13
CA LYS A 421 -1.31 0.58 -14.49
C LYS A 421 -0.96 1.02 -13.08
N LYS A 422 -1.03 0.12 -12.12
CA LYS A 422 -0.68 0.32 -10.72
C LYS A 422 0.08 -0.88 -10.17
N ASN A 423 0.77 -0.69 -9.05
CA ASN A 423 1.32 -1.79 -8.28
C ASN A 423 0.51 -2.04 -6.99
N THR A 424 -0.30 -1.06 -6.56
CA THR A 424 -1.14 -1.16 -5.38
C THR A 424 -2.56 -0.69 -5.66
N VAL A 425 -3.57 -1.41 -5.16
CA VAL A 425 -4.97 -1.04 -5.33
C VAL A 425 -5.83 -1.52 -4.16
N ALA A 426 -6.74 -0.66 -3.71
CA ALA A 426 -7.68 -1.03 -2.66
C ALA A 426 -8.88 -1.85 -3.20
N VAL A 427 -9.29 -2.87 -2.45
CA VAL A 427 -10.66 -3.38 -2.50
C VAL A 427 -11.47 -2.77 -1.35
N GLN A 428 -12.63 -2.21 -1.68
CA GLN A 428 -13.48 -1.47 -0.74
C GLN A 428 -14.39 -2.42 0.08
N PRO A 429 -14.93 -1.98 1.23
CA PRO A 429 -15.85 -2.78 2.03
C PRO A 429 -17.01 -3.35 1.21
N PHE A 430 -17.27 -4.65 1.36
CA PHE A 430 -18.33 -5.38 0.64
C PHE A 430 -18.34 -5.19 -0.88
N GLY A 431 -17.18 -4.94 -1.50
CA GLY A 431 -17.06 -4.78 -2.95
C GLY A 431 -16.04 -5.72 -3.57
N TRP A 432 -15.75 -5.45 -4.84
CA TRP A 432 -14.72 -6.14 -5.60
C TRP A 432 -13.87 -5.17 -6.42
N THR A 433 -12.64 -5.57 -6.72
CA THR A 433 -11.72 -4.87 -7.62
C THR A 433 -11.14 -5.87 -8.62
N ALA A 434 -11.22 -5.57 -9.92
CA ALA A 434 -10.71 -6.42 -11.00
C ALA A 434 -9.41 -5.87 -11.58
N LEU A 435 -8.40 -6.74 -11.69
CA LEU A 435 -7.05 -6.44 -12.15
C LEU A 435 -6.69 -7.36 -13.32
N ARG A 436 -5.82 -6.90 -14.22
CA ARG A 436 -5.17 -7.74 -15.23
C ARG A 436 -3.67 -7.52 -15.19
N PHE A 437 -2.88 -8.58 -15.28
CA PHE A 437 -1.44 -8.47 -15.50
C PHE A 437 -0.95 -9.59 -16.41
N ARG A 438 0.28 -9.46 -16.88
CA ARG A 438 0.97 -10.51 -17.63
C ARG A 438 2.03 -11.12 -16.73
N ALA A 439 2.06 -12.43 -16.62
CA ALA A 439 3.09 -13.16 -15.85
C ALA A 439 4.39 -13.27 -16.67
N ASP A 440 4.97 -12.14 -17.05
CA ASP A 440 6.10 -12.03 -17.98
C ASP A 440 7.44 -11.70 -17.32
N ASN A 441 7.48 -11.57 -15.98
CA ASN A 441 8.71 -11.41 -15.22
C ASN A 441 9.08 -12.73 -14.48
N PRO A 442 10.09 -13.49 -14.96
CA PRO A 442 10.52 -14.74 -14.34
C PRO A 442 10.87 -14.59 -12.86
N GLY A 443 10.23 -15.37 -12.00
CA GLY A 443 10.51 -15.34 -10.57
C GLY A 443 9.35 -15.80 -9.71
N VAL A 444 9.44 -15.40 -8.44
CA VAL A 444 8.44 -15.68 -7.41
C VAL A 444 8.09 -14.35 -6.76
N TRP A 445 6.80 -14.04 -6.70
CA TRP A 445 6.32 -12.70 -6.39
C TRP A 445 5.16 -12.75 -5.41
N SER A 446 5.30 -12.01 -4.30
CA SER A 446 4.22 -11.85 -3.34
C SER A 446 3.09 -11.00 -3.92
N PHE A 447 1.86 -11.41 -3.66
CA PHE A 447 0.67 -10.58 -3.84
C PHE A 447 -0.07 -10.55 -2.52
N HIS A 448 -0.08 -9.41 -1.84
CA HIS A 448 -0.54 -9.38 -0.45
C HIS A 448 -1.21 -8.06 -0.06
N CYS A 449 -1.96 -8.10 1.05
CA CYS A 449 -2.47 -6.88 1.65
C CYS A 449 -1.32 -6.06 2.23
N HIS A 450 -1.28 -4.76 1.92
CA HIS A 450 -0.23 -3.83 2.36
C HIS A 450 -0.51 -3.22 3.75
N ILE A 451 -1.48 -3.77 4.49
CA ILE A 451 -1.65 -3.54 5.93
C ILE A 451 -0.79 -4.57 6.67
N GLU A 452 0.15 -4.11 7.48
CA GLU A 452 1.21 -4.96 8.05
C GLU A 452 0.66 -6.10 8.90
N SER A 453 -0.28 -5.76 9.80
CA SER A 453 -0.93 -6.74 10.66
C SER A 453 -1.74 -7.77 9.87
N HIS A 454 -2.28 -7.40 8.70
CA HIS A 454 -3.05 -8.34 7.88
C HIS A 454 -2.13 -9.31 7.17
N PHE A 455 -1.04 -8.80 6.59
CA PHE A 455 -0.01 -9.64 5.98
C PHE A 455 0.60 -10.61 6.99
N PHE A 456 0.98 -10.13 8.18
CA PHE A 456 1.48 -10.96 9.29
C PHE A 456 0.49 -12.08 9.69
N MET A 457 -0.80 -11.78 9.63
CA MET A 457 -1.87 -12.74 9.93
C MET A 457 -2.24 -13.67 8.75
N GLY A 458 -1.56 -13.55 7.61
CA GLY A 458 -1.66 -14.46 6.45
C GLY A 458 -2.48 -13.94 5.27
N MET A 459 -2.76 -12.64 5.19
CA MET A 459 -3.49 -12.02 4.08
C MET A 459 -2.61 -11.81 2.84
N GLY A 460 -2.25 -12.90 2.18
CA GLY A 460 -1.46 -12.85 0.96
C GLY A 460 -1.40 -14.20 0.25
N ILE A 461 -0.85 -14.16 -0.96
CA ILE A 461 -0.51 -15.33 -1.76
C ILE A 461 0.83 -15.08 -2.45
N VAL A 462 1.38 -16.11 -3.07
CA VAL A 462 2.62 -16.02 -3.84
C VAL A 462 2.39 -16.59 -5.22
N PHE A 463 2.72 -15.81 -6.24
CA PHE A 463 2.76 -16.24 -7.63
C PHE A 463 4.14 -16.73 -8.02
N GLU A 464 4.21 -17.84 -8.73
CA GLU A 464 5.41 -18.32 -9.41
C GLU A 464 5.16 -18.29 -10.91
N SER A 465 6.14 -17.79 -11.67
CA SER A 465 6.10 -17.91 -13.11
C SER A 465 7.50 -17.93 -13.71
N GLY A 466 7.74 -18.86 -14.63
CA GLY A 466 8.95 -18.92 -15.44
C GLY A 466 10.23 -19.17 -14.64
N ILE A 467 10.19 -19.97 -13.56
CA ILE A 467 11.39 -20.25 -12.75
C ILE A 467 12.55 -20.84 -13.58
N ASP A 468 12.26 -21.58 -14.64
CA ASP A 468 13.23 -22.12 -15.60
C ASP A 468 14.05 -21.00 -16.28
N LYS A 469 13.45 -19.81 -16.43
CA LYS A 469 14.04 -18.63 -17.07
C LYS A 469 14.81 -17.72 -16.12
N VAL A 470 14.68 -17.92 -14.82
CA VAL A 470 15.52 -17.20 -13.84
C VAL A 470 16.97 -17.63 -14.04
N SER A 471 17.91 -16.68 -14.07
CA SER A 471 19.33 -16.99 -14.20
C SER A 471 19.91 -17.68 -12.95
N SER A 472 21.21 -17.93 -12.95
CA SER A 472 21.91 -18.44 -11.77
C SER A 472 21.69 -17.53 -10.56
N LEU A 473 21.31 -18.12 -9.43
CA LEU A 473 21.11 -17.38 -8.19
C LEU A 473 22.46 -17.06 -7.52
N PRO A 474 22.64 -15.85 -6.97
CA PRO A 474 23.84 -15.54 -6.21
C PRO A 474 23.84 -16.32 -4.89
N SER A 475 25.02 -16.72 -4.41
CA SER A 475 25.14 -17.42 -3.12
C SER A 475 24.77 -16.54 -1.92
N SER A 476 24.80 -15.21 -2.09
CA SER A 476 24.51 -14.23 -1.04
C SER A 476 23.06 -14.25 -0.55
N ILE A 477 22.13 -14.86 -1.30
CA ILE A 477 20.73 -14.99 -0.89
C ILE A 477 20.42 -16.30 -0.16
N MET A 478 21.42 -17.18 0.01
CA MET A 478 21.29 -18.49 0.66
C MET A 478 21.70 -18.42 2.14
N GLY A 479 21.69 -19.56 2.85
CA GLY A 479 22.18 -19.65 4.24
C GLY A 479 21.10 -19.86 5.30
N CYS A 480 19.86 -20.09 4.87
CA CYS A 480 18.72 -20.39 5.74
C CYS A 480 17.92 -21.59 5.21
N GLY A 481 17.03 -22.12 6.07
CA GLY A 481 16.23 -23.30 5.73
C GLY A 481 17.11 -24.49 5.31
N GLN A 482 16.74 -25.14 4.20
CA GLN A 482 17.48 -26.27 3.63
C GLN A 482 18.79 -25.86 2.93
N THR A 483 19.06 -24.56 2.78
CA THR A 483 20.34 -24.06 2.22
C THR A 483 21.33 -23.62 3.29
N LYS A 484 21.00 -23.83 4.57
CA LYS A 484 21.92 -23.61 5.68
C LYS A 484 23.04 -24.66 5.62
N ARG A 485 24.29 -24.20 5.58
CA ARG A 485 25.48 -25.06 5.63
C ARG A 485 25.76 -25.54 7.04
#